data_AF-Q7CVF7-F1
#
_entry.id   AF-Q7CVF7-F1
#
_cell.length_a   1.000
_cell.length_b   1.000
_cell.length_c   1.000
_cell.angle_alpha   90.00
_cell.angle_beta   90.00
_cell.angle_gamma   90.00
#
_symmetry.space_group_name_H-M   'P 1'
#
loop_
_entity.id
_entity.type
_entity.pdbx_description
1 polymer ?
#
loop_
_entity_poly.entity_id
_entity_poly.type
_entity_poly.pdbx_seq_one_letter_code
_entity_poly.pdbx_strand_id
1 'polypeptide(L)'
;MFVDFHSGDYETGLVISAKNPELATISLGLDMLWNRIITLGVFVALLGFGSLAMLFTLIRVLRVRLQLRHAAPLTVIPVALTAVAEKRSRLFVTYADTVRDGKTKRQSFTHLERGRIPVVVGHTDKHDVALAVLHGNSALPVLIDDQLERIDLTEQERAEVLASLAPLLANETQSGVAAQGAAIKKGPSLLRRLGTFVAIVAVIIVAVFGYWLWYITSAPSQFNSPGMHINNMLPTALNEWGCARLQERFSDGPAPFGCTAADYRSWK
;
A
#
# COMPACT_ATOMS: atom_id res chain seq x y z
N MET A 1 -13.08 -18.13 -11.32
CA MET A 1 -13.71 -17.23 -10.34
C MET A 1 -14.68 -16.35 -11.11
N PHE A 2 -15.94 -16.30 -10.71
CA PHE A 2 -16.93 -15.37 -11.25
C PHE A 2 -17.39 -14.49 -10.07
N VAL A 3 -17.69 -13.23 -10.33
CA VAL A 3 -18.11 -12.27 -9.30
C VAL A 3 -19.60 -12.06 -9.45
N ASP A 4 -20.39 -12.56 -8.51
CA ASP A 4 -21.83 -12.38 -8.53
C ASP A 4 -22.28 -11.71 -7.22
N PHE A 5 -23.22 -10.77 -7.35
CA PHE A 5 -23.83 -10.03 -6.25
C PHE A 5 -25.26 -10.50 -5.95
N HIS A 6 -25.77 -11.45 -6.75
CA HIS A 6 -27.07 -12.08 -6.49
C HIS A 6 -26.96 -13.07 -5.31
N SER A 7 -27.96 -13.05 -4.42
CA SER A 7 -27.97 -13.80 -3.16
C SER A 7 -29.28 -14.60 -2.97
N GLY A 8 -29.80 -15.15 -4.06
CA GLY A 8 -31.00 -15.98 -4.10
C GLY A 8 -30.82 -17.27 -4.90
N ASP A 9 -31.91 -18.00 -5.09
CA ASP A 9 -31.93 -19.26 -5.83
C ASP A 9 -31.84 -18.99 -7.34
N TYR A 10 -31.07 -19.82 -8.05
CA TYR A 10 -30.99 -19.75 -9.51
C TYR A 10 -31.79 -20.90 -10.10
N GLU A 11 -32.68 -20.61 -11.05
CA GLU A 11 -33.21 -21.65 -11.92
C GLU A 11 -32.15 -22.03 -12.93
N THR A 12 -31.82 -23.33 -12.99
CA THR A 12 -30.77 -23.80 -13.87
C THR A 12 -31.23 -24.99 -14.68
N GLY A 13 -31.10 -24.91 -16.01
CA GLY A 13 -31.36 -26.02 -16.93
C GLY A 13 -30.10 -26.80 -17.24
N LEU A 14 -30.23 -28.11 -17.46
CA LEU A 14 -29.15 -28.91 -18.04
C LEU A 14 -29.15 -28.67 -19.56
N VAL A 15 -28.04 -28.14 -20.07
CA VAL A 15 -27.82 -27.91 -21.50
C VAL A 15 -26.82 -28.95 -21.99
N ILE A 16 -27.27 -29.80 -22.91
CA ILE A 16 -26.47 -30.87 -23.50
C ILE A 16 -26.15 -30.50 -24.95
N SER A 17 -24.89 -30.61 -25.35
CA SER A 17 -24.49 -30.40 -26.73
C SER A 17 -25.09 -31.47 -27.65
N ALA A 18 -25.74 -31.04 -28.73
CA ALA A 18 -26.40 -31.94 -29.68
C ALA A 18 -25.43 -32.91 -30.39
N LYS A 19 -24.16 -32.54 -30.52
CA LYS A 19 -23.14 -33.35 -31.22
C LYS A 19 -22.29 -34.20 -30.29
N ASN A 20 -22.07 -33.71 -29.06
CA ASN A 20 -21.20 -34.33 -28.08
C ASN A 20 -21.98 -34.43 -26.76
N PRO A 21 -22.80 -35.48 -26.57
CA PRO A 21 -23.67 -35.60 -25.41
C PRO A 21 -22.89 -35.71 -24.09
N GLU A 22 -21.59 -36.06 -24.13
CA GLU A 22 -20.70 -36.00 -22.97
C GLU A 22 -20.41 -34.55 -22.49
N LEU A 23 -20.67 -33.54 -23.32
CA LEU A 23 -20.56 -32.13 -22.97
C LEU A 23 -21.91 -31.60 -22.49
N ALA A 24 -22.21 -31.89 -21.23
CA ALA A 24 -23.34 -31.32 -20.51
C ALA A 24 -22.85 -30.20 -19.59
N THR A 25 -23.51 -29.05 -19.65
CA THR A 25 -23.26 -27.93 -18.74
C THR A 25 -24.58 -27.41 -18.20
N ILE A 26 -24.51 -26.60 -17.16
CA ILE A 26 -25.67 -25.94 -16.58
C ILE A 26 -25.84 -24.59 -17.28
N SER A 27 -27.09 -24.17 -17.56
CA SER A 27 -27.39 -22.87 -18.20
C SER A 27 -26.70 -21.70 -17.47
N LEU A 28 -26.70 -21.74 -16.14
CA LEU A 28 -26.00 -20.78 -15.29
C LEU A 28 -24.49 -20.70 -15.56
N GLY A 29 -23.86 -21.84 -15.92
CA GLY A 29 -22.45 -21.91 -16.28
C GLY A 29 -22.14 -21.23 -17.62
N LEU A 30 -23.11 -21.20 -18.55
CA LEU A 30 -23.01 -20.47 -19.81
C LEU A 30 -23.21 -18.96 -19.59
N ASP A 31 -24.21 -18.58 -18.79
CA ASP A 31 -24.51 -17.18 -18.50
C ASP A 31 -23.35 -16.50 -17.77
N MET A 32 -22.72 -17.19 -16.82
CA MET A 32 -21.58 -16.68 -16.05
C MET A 32 -20.23 -16.80 -16.77
N LEU A 33 -20.17 -17.38 -17.97
CA LEU A 33 -18.94 -17.49 -18.75
C LEU A 33 -18.37 -16.11 -19.11
N TRP A 34 -19.24 -15.19 -19.50
CA TRP A 34 -18.85 -13.81 -19.82
C TRP A 34 -18.29 -13.07 -18.61
N ASN A 35 -18.90 -13.24 -17.44
CA ASN A 35 -18.39 -12.68 -16.19
C ASN A 35 -16.96 -13.18 -15.91
N ARG A 36 -16.70 -14.48 -16.14
CA ARG A 36 -15.35 -15.05 -15.98
C ARG A 36 -14.34 -14.49 -16.99
N ILE A 37 -14.74 -14.32 -18.26
CA ILE A 37 -13.86 -13.75 -19.30
C ILE A 37 -13.53 -12.29 -18.96
N ILE A 38 -14.52 -11.50 -18.56
CA ILE A 38 -14.35 -10.09 -18.20
C ILE A 38 -13.46 -9.96 -16.96
N THR A 39 -13.75 -10.70 -15.89
CA THR A 39 -12.97 -10.65 -14.65
C THR A 39 -11.51 -11.06 -14.86
N LEU A 40 -11.27 -12.11 -15.66
CA LEU A 40 -9.91 -12.52 -16.04
C LEU A 40 -9.23 -11.43 -16.86
N GLY A 41 -9.92 -10.86 -17.84
CA GLY A 41 -9.40 -9.78 -18.68
C GLY A 41 -8.99 -8.54 -17.86
N VAL A 42 -9.82 -8.12 -16.92
CA VAL A 42 -9.51 -7.00 -16.00
C VAL A 42 -8.29 -7.32 -15.15
N PHE A 43 -8.20 -8.53 -14.59
CA PHE A 43 -7.07 -8.91 -13.74
C PHE A 43 -5.75 -8.93 -14.53
N VAL A 44 -5.77 -9.49 -15.75
CA VAL A 44 -4.63 -9.48 -16.67
C VAL A 44 -4.26 -8.05 -17.07
N ALA A 45 -5.23 -7.18 -17.34
CA ALA A 45 -4.97 -5.78 -17.67
C ALA A 45 -4.33 -5.02 -16.50
N LEU A 46 -4.84 -5.19 -15.27
CA LEU A 46 -4.29 -4.55 -14.07
C LEU A 46 -2.87 -5.03 -13.78
N LEU A 47 -2.63 -6.35 -13.81
CA LEU A 47 -1.30 -6.91 -13.59
C LEU A 47 -0.33 -6.55 -14.72
N GLY A 48 -0.79 -6.59 -15.97
CA GLY A 48 -0.01 -6.24 -17.15
C GLY A 48 0.40 -4.77 -17.13
N PHE A 49 -0.55 -3.86 -16.89
CA PHE A 49 -0.27 -2.43 -16.78
C PHE A 49 0.60 -2.09 -15.58
N GLY A 50 0.33 -2.70 -14.41
CA GLY A 50 1.16 -2.55 -13.22
C GLY A 50 2.61 -3.00 -13.46
N SER A 51 2.79 -4.15 -14.13
CA SER A 51 4.11 -4.67 -14.49
C SER A 51 4.84 -3.76 -15.48
N LEU A 52 4.14 -3.24 -16.50
CA LEU A 52 4.71 -2.29 -17.47
C LEU A 52 5.13 -0.98 -16.79
N ALA A 53 4.28 -0.44 -15.91
CA ALA A 53 4.59 0.77 -15.15
C ALA A 53 5.82 0.55 -14.27
N MET A 54 5.90 -0.58 -13.57
CA MET A 54 7.05 -0.94 -12.74
C MET A 54 8.33 -1.09 -13.58
N LEU A 55 8.25 -1.73 -14.75
CA LEU A 55 9.36 -1.84 -15.69
C LEU A 55 9.82 -0.46 -16.19
N PHE A 56 8.89 0.43 -16.55
CA PHE A 56 9.21 1.80 -16.96
C PHE A 56 9.91 2.58 -15.83
N THR A 57 9.45 2.44 -14.59
CA THR A 57 10.11 3.07 -13.44
C THR A 57 11.52 2.49 -13.21
N LEU A 58 11.71 1.19 -13.40
CA LEU A 58 13.01 0.53 -13.29
C LEU A 58 13.98 1.03 -14.37
N ILE A 59 13.56 1.06 -15.63
CA ILE A 59 14.37 1.59 -16.75
C ILE A 59 14.75 3.05 -16.48
N ARG A 60 13.82 3.86 -15.98
CA ARG A 60 14.08 5.25 -15.61
C ARG A 60 15.13 5.37 -14.51
N VAL A 61 15.05 4.55 -13.46
CA VAL A 61 16.05 4.53 -12.36
C VAL A 61 17.41 4.08 -12.87
N LEU A 62 17.46 3.03 -13.69
CA LEU A 62 18.71 2.53 -14.27
C LEU A 62 19.38 3.58 -15.16
N ARG A 63 18.61 4.29 -15.99
CA ARG A 63 19.13 5.38 -16.83
C ARG A 63 19.74 6.51 -15.99
N VAL A 64 19.08 6.91 -14.90
CA VAL A 64 19.62 7.91 -13.96
C VAL A 64 20.89 7.40 -13.29
N ARG A 65 20.91 6.15 -12.81
CA ARG A 65 22.11 5.55 -12.21
C ARG A 65 23.28 5.48 -13.19
N LEU A 66 23.01 5.19 -14.47
CA LEU A 66 24.04 5.16 -15.50
C LEU A 66 24.65 6.55 -15.74
N GLN A 67 23.83 7.60 -15.74
CA GLN A 67 24.29 8.98 -15.88
C GLN A 67 25.17 9.42 -14.69
N LEU A 68 24.88 8.94 -13.47
CA LEU A 68 25.69 9.22 -12.28
C LEU A 68 27.07 8.55 -12.28
N ARG A 69 27.35 7.61 -13.19
CA ARG A 69 28.66 6.94 -13.28
C ARG A 69 29.73 7.75 -14.02
N HIS A 70 29.34 8.79 -14.75
CA HIS A 70 30.28 9.62 -15.49
C HIS A 70 30.70 10.81 -14.64
N ALA A 71 31.99 11.12 -14.57
CA ALA A 71 32.45 12.32 -13.89
C ALA A 71 31.83 13.57 -14.54
N ALA A 72 31.07 14.35 -13.78
CA ALA A 72 30.45 15.58 -14.24
C ALA A 72 30.65 16.71 -13.23
N PRO A 73 30.66 17.98 -13.68
CA PRO A 73 30.83 19.12 -12.77
C PRO A 73 29.69 19.17 -11.75
N LEU A 74 30.05 19.44 -10.51
CA LEU A 74 29.15 19.63 -9.38
C LEU A 74 28.71 21.10 -9.34
N THR A 75 27.40 21.35 -9.41
CA THR A 75 26.83 22.69 -9.31
C THR A 75 26.03 22.84 -8.03
N VAL A 76 26.35 23.85 -7.23
CA VAL A 76 25.71 24.11 -5.95
C VAL A 76 24.35 24.78 -6.19
N ILE A 77 23.29 24.24 -5.59
CA ILE A 77 21.91 24.74 -5.74
C ILE A 77 21.18 24.82 -4.39
N PRO A 78 20.34 25.85 -4.18
CA PRO A 78 19.48 25.93 -3.00
C PRO A 78 18.25 25.02 -3.15
N VAL A 79 17.93 24.25 -2.11
CA VAL A 79 16.75 23.36 -2.06
C VAL A 79 15.91 23.61 -0.82
N ALA A 80 14.59 23.52 -0.93
CA ALA A 80 13.69 23.69 0.21
C ALA A 80 13.55 22.37 0.98
N LEU A 81 13.69 22.41 2.30
CA LEU A 81 13.42 21.30 3.21
C LEU A 81 11.91 21.18 3.44
N THR A 82 11.30 20.13 2.91
CA THR A 82 9.84 19.92 3.01
C THR A 82 9.44 19.08 4.21
N ALA A 83 10.32 18.20 4.69
CA ALA A 83 10.12 17.45 5.92
C ALA A 83 11.45 17.04 6.53
N VAL A 84 11.61 17.26 7.83
CA VAL A 84 12.73 16.76 8.64
C VAL A 84 12.15 15.92 9.76
N ALA A 85 12.54 14.66 9.86
CA ALA A 85 12.03 13.75 10.88
C ALA A 85 13.14 12.82 11.38
N GLU A 86 13.26 12.69 12.70
CA GLU A 86 14.16 11.71 13.30
C GLU A 86 13.48 10.34 13.38
N LYS A 87 14.09 9.31 12.81
CA LYS A 87 13.57 7.93 12.84
C LYS A 87 14.68 6.95 13.18
N ARG A 88 14.53 6.22 14.29
CA ARG A 88 15.50 5.22 14.78
C ARG A 88 16.93 5.77 14.83
N SER A 89 17.13 6.95 15.42
CA SER A 89 18.45 7.56 15.59
C SER A 89 19.16 7.98 14.29
N ARG A 90 18.42 8.14 13.18
CA ARG A 90 18.89 8.73 11.91
C ARG A 90 17.95 9.85 11.50
N LEU A 91 18.51 10.93 10.95
CA LEU A 91 17.72 12.07 10.48
C LEU A 91 17.25 11.80 9.04
N PHE A 92 15.93 11.81 8.83
CA PHE A 92 15.31 11.69 7.52
C PHE A 92 14.94 13.08 7.02
N VAL A 93 15.52 13.47 5.88
CA VAL A 93 15.32 14.79 5.30
C VAL A 93 14.74 14.64 3.90
N THR A 94 13.54 15.17 3.68
CA THR A 94 12.90 15.34 2.38
C THR A 94 13.11 16.77 1.91
N TYR A 95 13.56 16.93 0.68
CA TYR A 95 13.87 18.22 0.10
C TYR A 95 13.42 18.31 -1.35
N ALA A 96 13.15 19.52 -1.83
CA ALA A 96 12.65 19.79 -3.16
C ALA A 96 13.34 20.99 -3.79
N ASP A 97 13.69 20.87 -5.07
CA ASP A 97 14.16 22.00 -5.88
C ASP A 97 12.94 22.82 -6.34
N THR A 98 12.50 23.72 -5.45
CA THR A 98 11.38 24.65 -5.68
C THR A 98 11.77 26.12 -5.58
N VAL A 99 13.00 26.41 -5.14
CA VAL A 99 13.48 27.76 -4.80
C VAL A 99 14.08 28.48 -6.02
N ARG A 100 14.69 27.74 -6.95
CA ARG A 100 15.34 28.32 -8.15
C ARG A 100 14.33 28.67 -9.26
N ASP A 101 14.64 29.68 -10.07
CA ASP A 101 13.85 30.03 -11.27
C ASP A 101 13.77 28.89 -12.30
N GLY A 102 14.87 28.13 -12.50
CA GLY A 102 14.93 26.93 -13.34
C GLY A 102 14.60 25.62 -12.60
N LYS A 103 13.59 25.62 -11.71
CA LYS A 103 13.25 24.50 -10.81
C LYS A 103 12.83 23.22 -11.53
N THR A 104 13.38 22.10 -11.08
CA THR A 104 12.96 20.75 -11.49
C THR A 104 11.64 20.30 -10.83
N LYS A 105 11.24 20.95 -9.72
CA LYS A 105 10.07 20.57 -8.88
C LYS A 105 10.10 19.13 -8.36
N ARG A 106 11.26 18.47 -8.43
CA ARG A 106 11.42 17.09 -8.00
C ARG A 106 11.73 17.04 -6.51
N GLN A 107 11.09 16.10 -5.84
CA GLN A 107 11.34 15.78 -4.45
C GLN A 107 12.34 14.64 -4.36
N SER A 108 13.28 14.75 -3.42
CA SER A 108 14.23 13.71 -3.07
C SER A 108 14.28 13.58 -1.55
N PHE A 109 14.80 12.46 -1.06
CA PHE A 109 14.97 12.22 0.35
C PHE A 109 16.35 11.65 0.63
N THR A 110 16.84 11.90 1.84
CA THR A 110 18.13 11.37 2.28
C THR A 110 18.10 10.99 3.75
N HIS A 111 18.97 10.05 4.11
CA HIS A 111 19.22 9.67 5.49
C HIS A 111 20.58 10.23 5.90
N LEU A 112 20.62 11.05 6.95
CA LEU A 112 21.85 11.50 7.60
C LEU A 112 22.12 10.63 8.84
N GLU A 113 23.39 10.44 9.14
CA GLU A 113 23.84 9.70 10.32
C GLU A 113 23.53 10.45 11.63
N ARG A 114 23.70 9.77 12.76
CA ARG A 114 23.31 10.31 14.08
C ARG A 114 24.13 11.56 14.40
N GLY A 115 23.46 12.69 14.62
CA GLY A 115 24.09 13.98 14.96
C GLY A 115 24.50 14.83 13.76
N ARG A 116 24.31 14.35 12.52
CA ARG A 116 24.59 15.10 11.28
C ARG A 116 23.38 15.92 10.87
N ILE A 117 23.59 17.22 10.62
CA ILE A 117 22.54 18.16 10.21
C ILE A 117 22.78 18.63 8.76
N PRO A 118 21.71 18.95 8.01
CA PRO A 118 21.86 19.56 6.68
C PRO A 118 22.45 20.96 6.79
N VAL A 119 23.25 21.36 5.80
CA VAL A 119 23.74 22.75 5.69
C VAL A 119 22.57 23.65 5.29
N VAL A 120 22.01 24.38 6.26
CA VAL A 120 20.96 25.38 6.04
C VAL A 120 21.64 26.71 5.71
N VAL A 121 21.23 27.34 4.61
CA VAL A 121 21.81 28.59 4.07
C VAL A 121 20.81 29.76 4.19
N GLY A 122 19.58 29.48 4.60
CA GLY A 122 18.60 30.50 4.94
C GLY A 122 17.20 29.94 5.15
N HIS A 123 16.24 30.84 5.34
CA HIS A 123 14.83 30.53 5.53
C HIS A 123 13.98 31.24 4.47
N THR A 124 13.06 30.52 3.82
CA THR A 124 11.98 31.12 3.01
C THR A 124 10.69 31.07 3.83
N ASP A 125 9.72 31.97 3.61
CA ASP A 125 8.43 32.08 4.33
C ASP A 125 7.66 30.77 4.66
N LYS A 126 7.99 29.65 4.02
CA LYS A 126 7.36 28.34 4.22
C LYS A 126 8.32 27.19 4.58
N HIS A 127 9.61 27.27 4.27
CA HIS A 127 10.55 26.15 4.40
C HIS A 127 11.98 26.65 4.61
N ASP A 128 12.77 25.91 5.39
CA ASP A 128 14.22 26.10 5.48
C ASP A 128 14.87 25.78 4.13
N VAL A 129 15.87 26.57 3.74
CA VAL A 129 16.61 26.40 2.49
C VAL A 129 17.96 25.78 2.80
N ALA A 130 18.16 24.56 2.34
CA ALA A 130 19.41 23.83 2.50
C ALA A 130 20.25 23.81 1.21
N LEU A 131 21.54 23.55 1.37
CA LEU A 131 22.48 23.43 0.27
C LEU A 131 22.46 22.00 -0.30
N ALA A 132 22.27 21.91 -1.62
CA ALA A 132 22.41 20.66 -2.35
C ALA A 132 23.33 20.84 -3.56
N VAL A 133 23.84 19.73 -4.08
CA VAL A 133 24.63 19.69 -5.31
C VAL A 133 23.85 18.96 -6.39
N LEU A 134 23.86 19.53 -7.60
CA LEU A 134 23.43 18.87 -8.82
C LEU A 134 24.67 18.35 -9.56
N HIS A 135 24.66 17.06 -9.90
CA HIS A 135 25.74 16.43 -10.65
C HIS A 135 25.45 16.52 -12.16
N GLY A 136 26.22 17.33 -12.89
CA GLY A 136 26.04 17.54 -14.33
C GLY A 136 24.60 17.92 -14.71
N ASN A 137 24.02 17.21 -15.66
CA ASN A 137 22.62 17.39 -16.10
C ASN A 137 21.65 16.43 -15.37
N SER A 138 22.02 15.90 -14.20
CA SER A 138 21.12 15.06 -13.42
C SER A 138 19.95 15.90 -12.92
N ALA A 139 18.76 15.30 -12.89
CA ALA A 139 17.56 15.97 -12.42
C ALA A 139 17.27 15.72 -10.93
N LEU A 140 18.22 15.16 -10.19
CA LEU A 140 18.08 14.84 -8.77
C LEU A 140 19.18 15.55 -7.97
N PRO A 141 18.84 16.56 -7.15
CA PRO A 141 19.80 17.17 -6.23
C PRO A 141 20.22 16.20 -5.12
N VAL A 142 21.47 16.28 -4.70
CA VAL A 142 22.03 15.56 -3.55
C VAL A 142 22.28 16.54 -2.41
N LEU A 143 21.64 16.33 -1.26
CA LEU A 143 21.78 17.20 -0.09
C LEU A 143 23.17 17.06 0.54
N ILE A 144 23.79 18.19 0.89
CA ILE A 144 25.11 18.25 1.53
C ILE A 144 24.95 18.20 3.05
N ASP A 145 25.88 17.52 3.73
CA ASP A 145 26.02 17.53 5.18
C ASP A 145 27.02 18.57 5.66
N ASP A 146 26.93 18.94 6.93
CA ASP A 146 27.82 19.88 7.62
C ASP A 146 29.33 19.60 7.47
N GLN A 147 29.73 18.35 7.24
CA GLN A 147 31.13 17.92 7.11
C GLN A 147 31.59 17.64 5.67
N LEU A 148 30.73 17.84 4.65
CA LEU A 148 31.03 17.60 3.23
C LEU A 148 31.50 16.16 2.90
N GLU A 149 31.29 15.20 3.79
CA GLU A 149 31.79 13.81 3.67
C GLU A 149 31.11 13.01 2.56
N ARG A 150 30.00 13.52 2.03
CA ARG A 150 29.27 12.89 0.92
C ARG A 150 29.90 13.13 -0.43
N ILE A 151 30.88 14.02 -0.49
CA ILE A 151 31.63 14.36 -1.69
C ILE A 151 33.06 13.84 -1.47
N ASP A 152 33.59 13.17 -2.49
CA ASP A 152 34.98 12.72 -2.45
C ASP A 152 35.89 13.94 -2.66
N LEU A 153 36.30 14.56 -1.54
CA LEU A 153 37.20 15.71 -1.48
C LEU A 153 38.48 15.27 -0.77
N THR A 154 39.62 15.79 -1.22
CA THR A 154 40.86 15.66 -0.46
C THR A 154 40.74 16.39 0.87
N GLU A 155 41.50 15.96 1.88
CA GLU A 155 41.47 16.57 3.21
C GLU A 155 41.80 18.07 3.17
N GLN A 156 42.67 18.47 2.23
CA GLN A 156 43.09 19.86 2.00
C GLN A 156 41.95 20.70 1.42
N GLU A 157 41.31 20.23 0.34
CA GLU A 157 40.17 20.92 -0.28
C GLU A 157 38.98 21.02 0.69
N ARG A 158 38.76 19.97 1.48
CA ARG A 158 37.69 19.95 2.49
C ARG A 158 37.91 21.02 3.54
N ALA A 159 39.13 21.15 4.07
CA ALA A 159 39.45 22.15 5.07
C ALA A 159 39.26 23.58 4.54
N GLU A 160 39.63 23.83 3.27
CA GLU A 160 39.48 25.14 2.62
C GLU A 160 38.00 25.51 2.39
N VAL A 161 37.20 24.57 1.90
CA VAL A 161 35.76 24.79 1.68
C VAL A 161 35.04 24.99 3.02
N LEU A 162 35.36 24.18 4.04
CA LEU A 162 34.75 24.32 5.36
C LEU A 162 35.15 25.64 6.03
N ALA A 163 36.38 26.12 5.83
CA ALA A 163 36.81 27.44 6.28
C ALA A 163 36.02 28.57 5.60
N SER A 164 35.70 28.45 4.31
CA SER A 164 34.86 29.44 3.61
C SER A 164 33.39 29.41 4.06
N LEU A 165 32.90 28.26 4.52
CA LEU A 165 31.53 28.06 5.02
C LEU A 165 31.38 28.36 6.52
N ALA A 166 32.48 28.36 7.28
CA ALA A 166 32.49 28.63 8.72
C ALA A 166 31.74 29.90 9.16
N PRO A 167 31.88 31.08 8.51
CA PRO A 167 31.13 32.27 8.91
C PRO A 167 29.63 32.17 8.67
N LEU A 168 29.19 31.38 7.68
CA LEU A 168 27.77 31.11 7.40
C LEU A 168 27.17 30.14 8.43
N LEU A 169 27.92 29.09 8.79
CA LEU A 169 27.53 28.10 9.81
C LEU A 169 27.54 28.69 11.24
N ALA A 170 28.45 29.63 11.53
CA ALA A 170 28.55 30.27 12.85
C ALA A 170 27.34 31.17 13.16
N ASN A 171 26.80 31.88 12.17
CA ASN A 171 25.58 32.68 12.34
C ASN A 171 24.32 31.81 12.52
N GLU A 172 24.34 30.59 11.99
CA GLU A 172 23.26 29.61 12.11
C GLU A 172 23.29 28.85 13.44
N THR A 173 24.45 28.63 14.09
CA THR A 173 24.48 27.96 15.43
C THR A 173 23.81 28.79 16.53
N GLN A 174 23.75 30.12 16.39
CA GLN A 174 22.96 30.99 17.29
C GLN A 174 21.46 31.04 16.94
N SER A 175 21.08 30.74 15.70
CA SER A 175 19.67 30.76 15.23
C SER A 175 19.02 29.37 15.18
N GLY A 176 19.82 28.31 15.06
CA GLY A 176 19.43 26.91 14.88
C GLY A 176 19.07 26.18 16.17
N VAL A 177 19.33 26.77 17.33
CA VAL A 177 18.75 26.28 18.60
C VAL A 177 17.26 26.61 18.69
N ALA A 178 16.79 27.66 18.00
CA ALA A 178 15.37 28.03 17.96
C ALA A 178 14.55 27.29 16.87
N ALA A 179 15.19 26.75 15.83
CA ALA A 179 14.52 26.05 14.73
C ALA A 179 14.33 24.53 14.95
N GLN A 180 14.54 24.03 16.17
CA GLN A 180 14.19 22.64 16.55
C GLN A 180 12.67 22.40 16.64
N GLY A 181 11.85 23.40 16.28
CA GLY A 181 10.40 23.42 16.45
C GLY A 181 9.58 23.14 15.19
N ALA A 182 10.14 22.61 14.11
CA ALA A 182 9.30 22.03 13.04
C ALA A 182 8.62 20.79 13.62
N ALA A 183 7.43 21.00 14.20
CA ALA A 183 6.68 20.05 14.98
C ALA A 183 6.73 18.66 14.34
N ILE A 184 7.54 17.77 14.95
CA ILE A 184 7.51 16.34 14.68
C ILE A 184 6.08 15.92 14.97
N LYS A 185 5.23 15.87 13.95
CA LYS A 185 3.96 15.18 14.03
C LYS A 185 4.32 13.71 14.23
N LYS A 186 4.49 13.30 15.49
CA LYS A 186 4.58 11.90 15.89
C LYS A 186 3.40 11.22 15.20
N GLY A 187 3.69 10.41 14.19
CA GLY A 187 2.69 9.56 13.57
C GLY A 187 1.97 8.77 14.68
N PRO A 188 0.70 8.37 14.46
CA PRO A 188 -0.06 7.67 15.49
C PRO A 188 0.78 6.55 16.08
N SER A 189 0.88 6.53 17.41
CA SER A 189 1.73 5.58 18.13
C SER A 189 1.43 4.16 17.66
N LEU A 190 2.44 3.29 17.67
CA LEU A 190 2.30 1.90 17.23
C LEU A 190 1.16 1.20 18.00
N LEU A 191 0.96 1.58 19.26
CA LEU A 191 -0.17 1.17 20.10
C LEU A 191 -1.53 1.61 19.54
N ARG A 192 -1.65 2.86 19.07
CA ARG A 192 -2.88 3.37 18.44
C ARG A 192 -3.16 2.67 17.11
N ARG A 193 -2.13 2.37 16.32
CA ARG A 193 -2.27 1.60 15.06
C ARG A 193 -2.71 0.16 15.34
N LEU A 194 -2.15 -0.48 16.37
CA LEU A 194 -2.56 -1.81 16.81
C LEU A 194 -4.00 -1.80 17.34
N GLY A 195 -4.37 -0.80 18.16
CA GLY A 195 -5.73 -0.64 18.65
C GLY A 195 -6.75 -0.47 17.52
N THR A 196 -6.44 0.35 16.52
CA THR A 196 -7.28 0.50 15.33
C THR A 196 -7.41 -0.81 14.55
N PHE A 197 -6.31 -1.56 14.38
CA PHE A 197 -6.34 -2.87 13.73
C PHE A 197 -7.24 -3.86 14.47
N VAL A 198 -7.09 -3.99 15.80
CA VAL A 198 -7.93 -4.86 16.63
C VAL A 198 -9.41 -4.45 16.56
N ALA A 199 -9.70 -3.14 16.60
CA ALA A 199 -11.06 -2.65 16.47
C ALA A 199 -11.68 -3.01 15.11
N ILE A 200 -10.93 -2.88 14.01
CA ILE A 200 -11.39 -3.29 12.67
C ILE A 200 -11.67 -4.80 12.64
N VAL A 201 -10.76 -5.61 13.17
CA VAL A 201 -10.94 -7.07 13.25
C VAL A 201 -12.19 -7.42 14.06
N ALA A 202 -12.40 -6.76 15.21
CA ALA A 202 -13.58 -6.99 16.03
C ALA A 202 -14.89 -6.63 15.29
N VAL A 203 -14.91 -5.51 14.55
CA VAL A 203 -16.07 -5.13 13.71
C VAL A 203 -16.35 -6.18 12.63
N ILE A 204 -15.31 -6.70 11.97
CA ILE A 204 -15.47 -7.76 10.96
C ILE A 204 -16.04 -9.03 11.60
N ILE A 205 -15.52 -9.44 12.77
CA ILE A 205 -16.02 -10.62 13.50
C ILE A 205 -17.51 -10.44 13.82
N VAL A 206 -17.91 -9.29 14.37
CA VAL A 206 -19.31 -9.00 14.69
C VAL A 206 -20.18 -9.01 13.44
N ALA A 207 -19.72 -8.44 12.33
CA ALA A 207 -20.46 -8.45 11.07
C ALA A 207 -20.66 -9.86 10.51
N VAL A 208 -19.61 -10.70 10.51
CA VAL A 208 -19.67 -12.08 10.00
C VAL A 208 -20.57 -12.94 10.88
N PHE A 209 -20.43 -12.88 12.21
CA PHE A 209 -21.30 -13.63 13.12
C PHE A 209 -22.75 -13.13 13.08
N GLY A 210 -22.96 -11.82 12.99
CA GLY A 210 -24.30 -11.24 12.84
C GLY A 210 -24.98 -11.69 11.55
N TYR A 211 -24.23 -11.72 10.44
CA TYR A 211 -24.71 -12.25 9.17
C TYR A 211 -25.02 -13.75 9.25
N TRP A 212 -24.16 -14.54 9.89
CA TRP A 212 -24.40 -15.97 10.10
C TRP A 212 -25.64 -16.25 10.95
N LEU A 213 -25.83 -15.49 12.05
CA LEU A 213 -27.04 -15.59 12.87
C LEU A 213 -28.28 -15.24 12.04
N TRP A 214 -28.25 -14.13 11.31
CA TRP A 214 -29.35 -13.77 10.41
C TRP A 214 -29.63 -14.87 9.37
N TYR A 215 -28.59 -15.51 8.83
CA TYR A 215 -28.73 -16.61 7.87
C TYR A 215 -29.53 -17.77 8.46
N ILE A 216 -29.11 -18.30 9.61
CA ILE A 216 -29.76 -19.47 10.19
C ILE A 216 -31.16 -19.16 10.75
N THR A 217 -31.40 -17.95 11.27
CA THR A 217 -32.68 -17.62 11.92
C THR A 217 -33.71 -16.97 10.99
N SER A 218 -33.25 -16.24 9.98
CA SER A 218 -34.11 -15.26 9.28
C SER A 218 -33.96 -15.26 7.76
N ALA A 219 -32.95 -15.89 7.17
CA ALA A 219 -32.81 -15.89 5.70
C ALA A 219 -34.02 -16.56 5.03
N PRO A 220 -34.46 -16.06 3.86
CA PRO A 220 -35.65 -16.56 3.17
C PRO A 220 -35.43 -17.93 2.50
N SER A 221 -34.18 -18.30 2.22
CA SER A 221 -33.80 -19.58 1.63
C SER A 221 -32.60 -20.17 2.39
N GLN A 222 -32.60 -21.50 2.51
CA GLN A 222 -31.48 -22.28 3.03
C GLN A 222 -30.27 -22.29 2.08
N PHE A 223 -30.46 -22.02 0.79
CA PHE A 223 -29.43 -22.05 -0.25
C PHE A 223 -28.71 -20.71 -0.46
N ASN A 224 -28.40 -20.02 0.64
CA ASN A 224 -27.60 -18.80 0.58
C ASN A 224 -26.09 -19.11 0.56
N SER A 225 -25.42 -18.88 -0.57
CA SER A 225 -24.00 -19.27 -0.75
C SER A 225 -23.06 -18.72 0.34
N PRO A 226 -23.03 -17.40 0.65
CA PRO A 226 -22.21 -16.88 1.74
C PRO A 226 -22.56 -17.49 3.11
N GLY A 227 -23.85 -17.61 3.43
CA GLY A 227 -24.32 -18.18 4.71
C GLY A 227 -23.92 -19.63 4.90
N MET A 228 -24.12 -20.46 3.87
CA MET A 228 -23.73 -21.89 3.85
C MET A 228 -22.23 -22.05 4.09
N HIS A 229 -21.41 -21.27 3.40
CA HIS A 229 -19.96 -21.33 3.55
C HIS A 229 -19.50 -20.93 4.96
N ILE A 230 -20.07 -19.86 5.52
CA ILE A 230 -19.74 -19.45 6.89
C ILE A 230 -20.14 -20.57 7.87
N ASN A 231 -21.35 -21.12 7.74
CA ASN A 231 -21.82 -22.19 8.62
C ASN A 231 -20.92 -23.43 8.54
N ASN A 232 -20.50 -23.83 7.33
CA ASN A 232 -19.63 -25.00 7.12
C ASN A 232 -18.21 -24.83 7.68
N MET A 233 -17.72 -23.60 7.82
CA MET A 233 -16.39 -23.32 8.38
C MET A 233 -16.39 -23.20 9.91
N LEU A 234 -17.58 -23.11 10.55
CA LEU A 234 -17.67 -23.01 12.00
C LEU A 234 -17.25 -24.31 12.69
N PRO A 235 -16.76 -24.23 13.94
CA PRO A 235 -16.52 -25.41 14.77
C PRO A 235 -17.76 -26.31 14.85
N THR A 236 -17.53 -27.62 14.94
CA THR A 236 -18.57 -28.67 14.84
C THR A 236 -19.83 -28.35 15.64
N ALA A 237 -19.71 -27.98 16.92
CA ALA A 237 -20.86 -27.68 17.76
C ALA A 237 -21.72 -26.50 17.26
N LEU A 238 -21.10 -25.45 16.72
CA LEU A 238 -21.82 -24.30 16.16
C LEU A 238 -22.43 -24.62 14.81
N ASN A 239 -21.72 -25.40 13.99
CA ASN A 239 -22.21 -25.85 12.71
C ASN A 239 -23.45 -26.75 12.85
N GLU A 240 -23.41 -27.74 13.75
CA GLU A 240 -24.55 -28.61 14.07
C GLU A 240 -25.74 -27.82 14.58
N TRP A 241 -25.51 -26.87 15.49
CA TRP A 241 -26.57 -26.00 15.98
C TRP A 241 -27.18 -25.13 14.87
N GLY A 242 -26.35 -24.55 13.99
CA GLY A 242 -26.80 -23.80 12.83
C GLY A 242 -27.62 -24.66 11.87
N CYS A 243 -27.21 -25.90 11.63
CA CYS A 243 -27.93 -26.86 10.80
C CYS A 243 -29.29 -27.24 11.40
N ALA A 244 -29.35 -27.51 12.71
CA ALA A 244 -30.61 -27.77 13.40
C ALA A 244 -31.58 -26.58 13.29
N ARG A 245 -31.07 -25.35 13.45
CA ARG A 245 -31.91 -24.14 13.33
C ARG A 245 -32.48 -23.94 11.93
N LEU A 246 -31.69 -24.25 10.90
CA LEU A 246 -32.16 -24.24 9.51
C LEU A 246 -33.18 -25.36 9.26
N GLN A 247 -32.95 -26.55 9.80
CA GLN A 247 -33.86 -27.69 9.65
C GLN A 247 -35.24 -27.40 10.23
N GLU A 248 -35.32 -26.74 11.39
CA GLU A 248 -36.59 -26.31 11.98
C GLU A 248 -37.42 -25.41 11.06
N ARG A 249 -36.77 -24.70 10.13
CA ARG A 249 -37.42 -23.74 9.23
C ARG A 249 -37.71 -24.30 7.84
N PHE A 250 -36.94 -25.30 7.42
CA PHE A 250 -36.95 -25.82 6.06
C PHE A 250 -36.99 -27.36 6.01
N SER A 251 -37.61 -27.98 7.02
CA SER A 251 -37.68 -29.44 7.20
C SER A 251 -38.12 -30.21 5.96
N ASP A 252 -38.96 -29.59 5.14
CA ASP A 252 -39.60 -30.20 3.98
C ASP A 252 -38.69 -30.22 2.73
N GLY A 253 -37.53 -29.55 2.80
CA GLY A 253 -36.57 -29.44 1.70
C GLY A 253 -35.26 -30.21 1.94
N PRO A 254 -34.44 -30.37 0.89
CA PRO A 254 -33.12 -30.99 1.03
C PRO A 254 -32.18 -30.06 1.81
N ALA A 255 -31.25 -30.67 2.57
CA ALA A 255 -30.32 -29.92 3.39
C ALA A 255 -29.33 -29.09 2.55
N PRO A 256 -28.97 -27.87 2.99
CA PRO A 256 -27.96 -27.06 2.31
C PRO A 256 -26.54 -27.60 2.52
N PHE A 257 -25.61 -27.19 1.65
CA PHE A 257 -24.20 -27.55 1.75
C PHE A 257 -23.63 -27.21 3.15
N GLY A 258 -22.93 -28.18 3.76
CA GLY A 258 -22.43 -28.08 5.13
C GLY A 258 -23.39 -28.60 6.20
N CYS A 259 -24.64 -28.91 5.83
CA CYS A 259 -25.67 -29.54 6.69
C CYS A 259 -26.20 -30.86 6.14
N THR A 260 -25.71 -31.31 4.98
CA THR A 260 -26.08 -32.59 4.37
C THR A 260 -25.41 -33.77 5.05
N ALA A 261 -26.14 -34.88 5.19
CA ALA A 261 -25.56 -36.18 5.52
C ALA A 261 -24.82 -36.79 4.32
N ALA A 262 -24.33 -38.03 4.47
CA ALA A 262 -23.53 -38.72 3.46
C ALA A 262 -24.26 -38.97 2.12
N ASP A 263 -25.59 -38.87 2.10
CA ASP A 263 -26.43 -39.01 0.90
C ASP A 263 -26.59 -37.69 0.13
N TYR A 264 -25.96 -36.59 0.58
CA TYR A 264 -26.00 -35.25 0.00
C TYR A 264 -27.42 -34.66 -0.17
N ARG A 265 -28.40 -35.20 0.57
CA ARG A 265 -29.81 -34.77 0.47
C ARG A 265 -30.47 -34.64 1.83
N SER A 266 -30.27 -35.62 2.70
CA SER A 266 -30.84 -35.59 4.05
C SER A 266 -30.06 -34.66 4.97
N TRP A 267 -30.73 -34.20 6.02
CA TRP A 267 -30.14 -33.42 7.09
C TRP A 267 -29.26 -34.33 7.96
N LYS A 268 -28.09 -33.83 8.38
CA LYS A 268 -27.16 -34.54 9.26
C LYS A 268 -27.48 -34.35 10.74
#